data_AF-A0A7X8CIX6-F1
#
_entry.id   AF-A0A7X8CIX6-F1
#
_cell.length_a   1.000
_cell.length_b   1.000
_cell.length_c   1.000
_cell.angle_alpha   90.00
_cell.angle_beta   90.00
_cell.angle_gamma   90.00
#
_symmetry.space_group_name_H-M   'P 1'
#
loop_
_entity.id
_entity.type
_entity.pdbx_description
1 polymer ?
#
loop_
_entity_poly.entity_id
_entity_poly.type
_entity_poly.pdbx_seq_one_letter_code
_entity_poly.pdbx_strand_id
1 'polypeptide(L)' 'PTGCRFHTRCPQYMDICSKVIPEKRAIAPEHFVYCHLYNDLSNS' A
#
# COMPACT_ATOMS: atom_id res chain seq x y z
N PRO A 1 2.91 -10.55 -10.30
CA PRO A 1 3.10 -9.09 -10.32
C PRO A 1 4.44 -8.72 -9.68
N THR A 2 5.17 -7.80 -10.28
CA THR A 2 6.42 -7.25 -9.74
C THR A 2 6.16 -6.25 -8.60
N GLY A 3 4.99 -5.58 -8.60
CA GLY A 3 4.54 -4.69 -7.53
C GLY A 3 3.45 -5.27 -6.61
N CYS A 4 2.64 -4.39 -6.00
CA CYS A 4 1.50 -4.72 -5.14
C CYS A 4 0.63 -5.84 -5.73
N ARG A 5 0.53 -6.98 -5.04
CA ARG A 5 -0.25 -8.15 -5.52
C ARG A 5 -1.74 -7.86 -5.73
N PHE A 6 -2.27 -6.83 -5.08
CA PHE A 6 -3.66 -6.43 -5.18
C PHE A 6 -3.95 -5.49 -6.37
N HIS A 7 -2.92 -5.06 -7.12
CA HIS A 7 -3.05 -4.01 -8.14
C HIS A 7 -4.09 -4.28 -9.23
N THR A 8 -4.33 -5.55 -9.59
CA THR A 8 -5.31 -5.93 -10.63
C THR A 8 -6.76 -5.86 -10.17
N ARG A 9 -7.01 -5.74 -8.86
CA ARG A 9 -8.35 -5.69 -8.24
C ARG A 9 -8.56 -4.46 -7.37
N CYS A 10 -7.55 -3.59 -7.27
CA CYS A 10 -7.59 -2.41 -6.42
C CYS A 10 -8.33 -1.26 -7.10
N PRO A 11 -9.44 -0.74 -6.52
CA PRO A 11 -10.14 0.42 -7.08
C PRO A 11 -9.36 1.73 -6.90
N GLN A 12 -8.30 1.74 -6.10
CA GLN A 12 -7.40 2.88 -5.85
C GLN A 12 -6.02 2.63 -6.47
N TYR A 13 -5.98 1.93 -7.61
CA TYR A 13 -4.73 1.63 -8.31
C TYR A 13 -4.01 2.92 -8.72
N MET A 14 -2.70 2.92 -8.49
CA MET A 14 -1.77 3.97 -8.93
C MET A 14 -0.63 3.30 -9.70
N ASP A 15 0.05 4.04 -10.57
CA ASP A 15 1.14 3.51 -11.40
C ASP A 15 2.22 2.78 -10.59
N ILE A 16 2.59 3.31 -9.42
CA ILE A 16 3.54 2.69 -8.47
C ILE A 16 3.13 1.28 -8.04
N CYS A 17 1.83 0.98 -7.96
CA CYS A 17 1.32 -0.31 -7.49
C CYS A 17 1.69 -1.49 -8.42
N SER A 18 1.98 -1.25 -9.70
CA SER A 18 2.45 -2.32 -10.61
C SER A 18 3.97 -2.52 -10.55
N LYS A 19 4.71 -1.50 -10.06
CA LYS A 19 6.16 -1.40 -10.13
C LYS A 19 6.85 -1.77 -8.82
N VAL A 20 6.24 -1.41 -7.70
CA VAL A 20 6.84 -1.52 -6.36
C VAL A 20 5.93 -2.31 -5.43
N ILE A 21 6.52 -3.10 -4.52
CA ILE A 21 5.80 -3.78 -3.46
C ILE A 21 5.64 -2.81 -2.29
N PRO A 22 4.43 -2.58 -1.78
CA PRO A 22 4.22 -1.67 -0.67
C PRO A 22 4.82 -2.21 0.63
N GLU A 23 5.38 -1.31 1.43
CA GLU A 23 5.90 -1.63 2.75
C GLU A 23 4.78 -1.92 3.75
N LYS A 24 5.10 -2.66 4.81
CA LYS A 24 4.18 -2.85 5.94
C LYS A 24 4.06 -1.53 6.71
N ARG A 25 2.84 -1.05 6.92
CA ARG A 25 2.55 0.15 7.72
C ARG A 25 1.49 -0.15 8.77
N ALA A 26 1.67 0.37 9.98
CA ALA A 26 0.63 0.34 11.00
C ALA A 26 -0.29 1.55 10.81
N ILE A 27 -1.60 1.34 10.76
CA ILE A 27 -2.60 2.41 10.63
C ILE A 27 -3.47 2.58 11.87
N ALA A 28 -3.43 1.59 12.77
CA ALA A 28 -4.01 1.63 14.11
C ALA A 28 -3.27 0.59 14.98
N PRO A 29 -3.45 0.59 16.32
CA PRO A 29 -2.96 -0.48 17.16
C PRO A 29 -3.40 -1.84 16.63
N GLU A 30 -2.45 -2.76 16.45
CA GLU A 30 -2.65 -4.10 15.89
C GLU A 30 -3.19 -4.18 14.43
N HIS A 31 -3.41 -3.04 13.76
CA HIS A 31 -3.85 -3.01 12.36
C HIS A 31 -2.73 -2.56 11.43
N PHE A 32 -2.33 -3.47 10.54
CA PHE A 32 -1.29 -3.23 9.54
C PHE A 32 -1.83 -3.38 8.13
N VAL A 33 -1.31 -2.56 7.22
CA VAL A 33 -1.62 -2.60 5.79
C VAL A 33 -0.33 -2.65 4.98
N TYR A 34 -0.45 -3.11 3.73
CA TYR A 34 0.61 -3.10 2.74
C TYR A 34 0.07 -2.36 1.52
N CYS A 35 -0.03 -1.04 1.62
CA CYS A 35 -0.67 -0.22 0.59
C CYS A 35 0.04 1.12 0.43
N HIS A 36 0.36 1.46 -0.82
CA HIS A 36 1.04 2.72 -1.17
C HIS A 36 0.23 3.98 -0.83
N LEU A 37 -1.10 3.87 -0.73
CA LEU A 37 -1.98 4.97 -0.32
C LEU A 37 -1.65 5.51 1.08
N TYR A 38 -1.06 4.66 1.93
CA TYR A 38 -0.76 4.98 3.32
C TYR A 38 0.73 5.18 3.58
N ASN A 39 1.54 5.37 2.53
CA ASN A 39 2.97 5.60 2.66
C ASN A 39 3.31 6.91 3.40
N ASP A 40 2.42 7.90 3.36
CA ASP A 40 2.62 9.23 3.95
C ASP A 40 2.01 9.41 5.36
N LEU A 41 1.55 8.34 6.01
CA LEU A 41 0.96 8.41 7.36
C LEU A 41 1.98 8.70 8.49
N SER A 42 3.10 9.37 8.20
CA SER A 42 4.12 9.75 9.17
C SER A 42 3.80 11.00 9.99
N ASN A 43 2.56 11.51 9.98
CA ASN A 43 2.19 12.69 10.77
C ASN A 43 0.75 12.62 11.30
N SER A 44 0.57 12.08 12.51
CA SER A 44 -0.17 12.64 13.66
C SER A 44 -0.43 11.55 14.70
#